data_AF-A0A3E3I4A2-F1
#
_entry.id   AF-A0A3E3I4A2-F1
#
_cell.length_a   1.000
_cell.length_b   1.000
_cell.length_c   1.000
_cell.angle_alpha   90.00
_cell.angle_beta   90.00
_cell.angle_gamma   90.00
#
_symmetry.space_group_name_H-M   'P 1'
#
loop_
_entity.id
_entity.type
_entity.pdbx_description
1 polymer ?
#
loop_
_entity_poly.entity_id
_entity_poly.type
_entity_poly.pdbx_seq_one_letter_code
_entity_poly.pdbx_strand_id
1 'polypeptide(L)'
;MEKVTVNGRIFQTEKGTVLADVLREAGGLKMPCAGKGICGKCRVRASGLLSEPDETEIKKLTRAERENGIRLACRTRVLGECEVSFEEEATRQTPEEALLGLQPVRPLFEGLGAAVDIGTTTLAAVLFDKNGFRARAGADNPQSVFGADVISRMEKSMAGEREALALCIKSGLTSLLEELANKGGCSPVDIDTLVLTGNTAMLYFFTGRDPSALSHAPFAADWLAGEWLTAEQLGLPGIQARAWLPPCVSAFVGADITTAMLSVRTEKPGNDRLLVDIGTNGEIVLWRQEGIFCCSTAAGPAFEGAGLKMGMQGTDGAVAHVRVAENGLAAEVIGDKEPMGICGSGVIDAVSCLLQTEDLDETGYLEDEEAVIAGEVRLFQEDIRKVQLAKSAICAGIKTMLHRAGMQPSELQELLVAGGFGSFIHLENAIAIGLLPEVELGKITVTGNAALMGAAMLLLDKEKLPEAERLAAVAQTVDLASDAFFKECYMEGMLF
;
A
#
# COMPACT_ATOMS: atom_id res chain seq x y z
N MET A 1 -19.83 -27.50 -33.85
CA MET A 1 -19.10 -26.57 -32.97
C MET A 1 -17.98 -27.34 -32.31
N GLU A 2 -16.78 -26.80 -32.32
CA GLU A 2 -15.62 -27.38 -31.67
C GLU A 2 -15.63 -27.04 -30.18
N LYS A 3 -15.12 -27.95 -29.37
CA LYS A 3 -15.06 -27.82 -27.92
C LYS A 3 -13.70 -27.25 -27.52
N VAL A 4 -13.70 -26.12 -26.83
CA VAL A 4 -12.49 -25.49 -26.30
C VAL A 4 -12.57 -25.47 -24.79
N THR A 5 -11.63 -26.14 -24.11
CA THR A 5 -11.53 -26.10 -22.65
C THR A 5 -10.54 -25.00 -22.27
N VAL A 6 -11.02 -23.94 -21.64
CA VAL A 6 -10.23 -22.77 -21.23
C VAL A 6 -10.18 -22.72 -19.71
N ASN A 7 -9.00 -22.89 -19.10
CA ASN A 7 -8.82 -22.93 -17.63
C ASN A 7 -9.85 -23.83 -16.91
N GLY A 8 -10.17 -24.98 -17.50
CA GLY A 8 -11.15 -25.94 -16.97
C GLY A 8 -12.63 -25.63 -17.28
N ARG A 9 -12.94 -24.51 -17.94
CA ARG A 9 -14.30 -24.15 -18.40
C ARG A 9 -14.49 -24.49 -19.87
N ILE A 10 -15.67 -24.96 -20.27
CA ILE A 10 -15.93 -25.44 -21.62
C ILE A 10 -16.66 -24.36 -22.44
N PHE A 11 -16.10 -24.03 -23.60
CA PHE A 11 -16.67 -23.13 -24.60
C PHE A 11 -16.94 -23.89 -25.91
N GLN A 12 -17.92 -23.42 -26.68
CA GLN A 12 -18.23 -23.94 -28.00
C GLN A 12 -17.99 -22.86 -29.05
N THR A 13 -17.27 -23.19 -30.11
CA THR A 13 -16.97 -22.25 -31.18
C THR A 13 -17.05 -22.89 -32.56
N GLU A 14 -17.05 -22.08 -33.62
CA GLU A 14 -16.96 -22.59 -34.98
C GLU A 14 -15.52 -23.04 -35.33
N LYS A 15 -15.41 -24.03 -36.21
CA LYS A 15 -14.11 -24.45 -36.72
C LYS A 15 -13.47 -23.30 -37.50
N GLY A 16 -12.23 -22.98 -37.16
CA GLY A 16 -11.46 -21.90 -37.76
C GLY A 16 -11.52 -20.58 -37.00
N THR A 17 -12.32 -20.47 -35.92
CA THR A 17 -12.33 -19.30 -35.03
C THR A 17 -10.94 -19.02 -34.49
N VAL A 18 -10.57 -17.74 -34.39
CA VAL A 18 -9.32 -17.31 -33.79
C VAL A 18 -9.41 -17.51 -32.29
N LEU A 19 -8.39 -18.13 -31.70
CA LEU A 19 -8.41 -18.49 -30.29
C LEU A 19 -8.61 -17.27 -29.39
N ALA A 20 -8.04 -16.11 -29.74
CA ALA A 20 -8.26 -14.85 -29.04
C ALA A 20 -9.73 -14.41 -28.91
N ASP A 21 -10.60 -14.79 -29.86
CA ASP A 21 -12.02 -14.45 -29.80
C ASP A 21 -12.74 -15.33 -28.76
N VAL A 22 -12.38 -16.62 -28.70
CA VAL A 22 -12.85 -17.53 -27.64
C VAL A 22 -12.38 -17.05 -26.26
N LEU A 23 -11.14 -16.59 -26.14
CA LEU A 23 -10.59 -16.11 -24.87
C LEU A 23 -11.20 -14.78 -24.40
N ARG A 24 -11.74 -13.96 -25.31
CA ARG A 24 -12.48 -12.74 -24.94
C ARG A 24 -13.77 -13.05 -24.20
N GLU A 25 -14.45 -14.13 -24.56
CA GLU A 25 -15.66 -14.60 -23.87
C GLU A 25 -15.35 -15.30 -22.54
N ALA A 26 -14.13 -15.81 -22.37
CA ALA A 26 -13.74 -16.67 -21.25
C ALA A 26 -13.15 -15.96 -20.01
N GLY A 27 -12.94 -14.64 -20.06
CA GLY A 27 -12.32 -13.88 -18.96
C GLY A 27 -11.22 -12.89 -19.39
N GLY A 28 -10.86 -12.88 -20.68
CA GLY A 28 -10.02 -11.84 -21.29
C GLY A 28 -8.52 -12.02 -21.08
N LEU A 29 -7.78 -12.14 -22.19
CA LEU A 29 -6.32 -12.08 -22.23
C LEU A 29 -5.88 -10.67 -22.69
N LYS A 30 -4.87 -10.05 -22.06
CA LYS A 30 -4.36 -8.73 -22.49
C LYS A 30 -3.88 -8.76 -23.93
N MET A 31 -4.51 -7.94 -24.77
CA MET A 31 -4.18 -7.80 -26.20
C MET A 31 -4.02 -6.34 -26.61
N PRO A 32 -2.92 -5.65 -26.25
CA PRO A 32 -2.74 -4.22 -26.57
C PRO A 32 -2.76 -3.91 -28.06
N CYS A 33 -2.39 -4.88 -28.91
CA CYS A 33 -2.47 -4.75 -30.36
C CYS A 33 -3.85 -5.13 -30.95
N ALA A 34 -4.87 -5.38 -30.14
CA ALA A 34 -6.20 -5.81 -30.55
C ALA A 34 -6.20 -7.02 -31.50
N GLY A 35 -5.32 -7.99 -31.25
CA GLY A 35 -5.22 -9.22 -32.04
C GLY A 35 -4.48 -9.09 -33.39
N LYS A 36 -3.83 -7.96 -33.67
CA LYS A 36 -3.10 -7.72 -34.93
C LYS A 36 -1.80 -8.53 -35.11
N GLY A 37 -1.38 -9.33 -34.13
CA GLY A 37 -0.14 -10.12 -34.20
C GLY A 37 1.16 -9.33 -33.96
N ILE A 38 1.09 -8.09 -33.50
CA ILE A 38 2.25 -7.19 -33.45
C ILE A 38 3.03 -7.32 -32.12
N CYS A 39 2.31 -7.33 -30.99
CA CYS A 39 2.92 -7.16 -29.66
C CYS A 39 3.50 -8.45 -29.04
N GLY A 40 3.04 -9.63 -29.46
CA GLY A 40 3.45 -10.91 -28.86
C GLY A 40 2.96 -11.15 -27.42
N LYS A 41 2.10 -10.30 -26.85
CA LYS A 41 1.64 -10.39 -25.45
C LYS A 41 0.49 -11.38 -25.21
N CYS A 42 -0.13 -11.89 -26.26
CA CYS A 42 -1.25 -12.86 -26.16
C CYS A 42 -0.79 -14.32 -26.05
N ARG A 43 0.24 -14.58 -25.23
CA ARG A 43 0.81 -15.91 -25.05
C ARG A 43 -0.12 -16.76 -24.20
N VAL A 44 -0.38 -17.97 -24.67
CA VAL A 44 -1.17 -18.98 -23.95
C VAL A 44 -0.52 -20.34 -24.12
N ARG A 45 -0.71 -21.24 -23.17
CA ARG A 45 -0.38 -22.65 -23.35
C ARG A 45 -1.60 -23.34 -23.95
N ALA A 46 -1.46 -23.86 -25.16
CA ALA A 46 -2.56 -24.46 -25.90
C ALA A 46 -2.14 -25.79 -26.52
N SER A 47 -3.01 -26.79 -26.43
CA SER A 47 -2.80 -28.14 -26.95
C SER A 47 -4.07 -28.71 -27.58
N GLY A 48 -3.94 -29.75 -28.39
CA GLY A 48 -5.05 -30.34 -29.16
C GLY A 48 -5.08 -29.88 -30.62
N LEU A 49 -6.27 -29.86 -31.22
CA LEU A 49 -6.44 -29.60 -32.66
C LEU A 49 -6.46 -28.10 -32.97
N LEU A 50 -5.27 -27.54 -33.18
CA LEU A 50 -5.03 -26.12 -33.48
C LEU A 50 -4.32 -25.96 -34.83
N SER A 51 -4.38 -24.77 -35.42
CA SER A 51 -3.59 -24.46 -36.62
C SER A 51 -2.09 -24.55 -36.34
N GLU A 52 -1.30 -24.87 -37.38
CA GLU A 52 0.16 -24.78 -37.29
C GLU A 52 0.64 -23.35 -36.96
N PRO A 53 1.78 -23.19 -36.27
CA PRO A 53 2.35 -21.88 -36.01
C PRO A 53 2.65 -21.12 -37.29
N ASP A 54 2.14 -19.89 -37.39
CA ASP A 54 2.42 -19.04 -38.55
C ASP A 54 3.78 -18.33 -38.45
N GLU A 55 4.15 -17.56 -39.48
CA GLU A 55 5.42 -16.83 -39.50
C GLU A 55 5.59 -15.87 -38.31
N THR A 56 4.49 -15.31 -37.79
CA THR A 56 4.53 -14.37 -36.66
C THR A 56 4.83 -15.11 -35.38
N GLU A 57 4.20 -16.26 -35.16
CA GLU A 57 4.51 -17.15 -34.04
C GLU A 57 5.94 -17.67 -34.12
N ILE A 58 6.42 -18.02 -35.32
CA ILE A 58 7.81 -18.48 -35.52
C ILE A 58 8.82 -17.39 -35.17
N LYS A 59 8.53 -16.12 -35.51
CA LYS A 59 9.40 -14.97 -35.21
C LYS A 59 9.35 -14.52 -33.76
N LYS A 60 8.20 -14.64 -33.08
CA LYS A 60 7.96 -14.06 -31.74
C LYS A 60 8.10 -15.06 -30.59
N LEU A 61 8.05 -16.35 -30.88
CA LEU A 61 8.25 -17.42 -29.91
C LEU A 61 9.56 -18.13 -30.20
N THR A 62 10.26 -18.55 -29.15
CA THR A 62 11.43 -19.41 -29.26
C THR A 62 11.01 -20.83 -29.63
N ARG A 63 11.99 -21.65 -30.06
CA ARG A 63 11.76 -23.06 -30.34
C ARG A 63 11.25 -23.81 -29.09
N ALA A 64 11.88 -23.56 -27.93
CA ALA A 64 11.52 -24.19 -26.67
C ALA A 64 10.09 -23.82 -26.22
N GLU A 65 9.68 -22.56 -26.40
CA GLU A 65 8.30 -22.14 -26.09
C GLU A 65 7.27 -22.88 -26.97
N ARG A 66 7.53 -23.00 -28.28
CA ARG A 66 6.62 -23.74 -29.18
C ARG A 66 6.57 -25.23 -28.86
N GLU A 67 7.70 -25.85 -28.55
CA GLU A 67 7.78 -27.27 -28.14
C GLU A 67 7.03 -27.51 -26.81
N ASN A 68 6.97 -26.50 -25.93
CA ASN A 68 6.18 -26.53 -24.70
C ASN A 68 4.70 -26.14 -24.89
N GLY A 69 4.22 -26.01 -26.13
CA GLY A 69 2.82 -25.70 -26.43
C GLY A 69 2.42 -24.24 -26.20
N ILE A 70 3.38 -23.32 -26.15
CA ILE A 70 3.08 -21.88 -26.11
C ILE A 70 2.69 -21.40 -27.51
N ARG A 71 1.58 -20.67 -27.57
CA ARG A 71 0.95 -20.14 -28.78
C ARG A 71 0.59 -18.68 -28.61
N LEU A 72 0.50 -17.93 -29.71
CA LEU A 72 -0.11 -16.60 -29.71
C LEU A 72 -1.61 -16.76 -30.00
N ALA A 73 -2.46 -16.46 -29.02
CA ALA A 73 -3.90 -16.65 -29.14
C ALA A 73 -4.50 -15.90 -30.35
N CYS A 74 -3.97 -14.73 -30.71
CA CYS A 74 -4.46 -13.97 -31.86
C CYS A 74 -4.03 -14.52 -33.23
N ARG A 75 -3.09 -15.46 -33.27
CA ARG A 75 -2.58 -16.10 -34.49
C ARG A 75 -2.98 -17.57 -34.61
N THR A 76 -3.49 -18.14 -33.53
CA THR A 76 -3.90 -19.54 -33.46
C THR A 76 -5.38 -19.69 -33.82
N ARG A 77 -5.71 -20.69 -34.65
CA ARG A 77 -7.10 -21.05 -34.98
C ARG A 77 -7.48 -22.39 -34.37
N VAL A 78 -8.72 -22.50 -33.92
CA VAL A 78 -9.31 -23.75 -33.39
C VAL A 78 -9.73 -24.63 -34.56
N LEU A 79 -9.16 -25.83 -34.68
CA LEU A 79 -9.48 -26.78 -35.75
C LEU A 79 -10.28 -27.99 -35.28
N GLY A 80 -10.34 -28.21 -33.97
CA GLY A 80 -11.06 -29.29 -33.30
C GLY A 80 -11.00 -29.14 -31.79
N GLU A 81 -11.22 -30.23 -31.04
CA GLU A 81 -11.12 -30.23 -29.57
C GLU A 81 -9.72 -29.80 -29.12
N CYS A 82 -9.66 -28.79 -28.25
CA CYS A 82 -8.42 -28.25 -27.73
C CYS A 82 -8.56 -27.77 -26.28
N GLU A 83 -7.42 -27.69 -25.60
CA GLU A 83 -7.30 -27.22 -24.23
C GLU A 83 -6.33 -26.04 -24.18
N VAL A 84 -6.73 -25.00 -23.46
CA VAL A 84 -6.02 -23.74 -23.35
C VAL A 84 -5.94 -23.36 -21.89
N SER A 85 -4.73 -23.07 -21.45
CA SER A 85 -4.45 -22.53 -20.13
C SER A 85 -3.65 -21.24 -20.25
N PHE A 86 -4.02 -20.28 -19.43
CA PHE A 86 -3.30 -19.03 -19.26
C PHE A 86 -3.59 -18.51 -17.86
N GLU A 87 -2.68 -17.71 -17.32
CA GLU A 87 -2.96 -17.00 -16.09
C GLU A 87 -4.10 -16.02 -16.36
N GLU A 88 -5.29 -16.35 -15.86
CA GLU A 88 -6.34 -15.35 -15.69
C GLU A 88 -5.72 -14.28 -14.81
N GLU A 89 -5.46 -13.10 -15.38
CA GLU A 89 -5.51 -11.90 -14.57
C GLU A 89 -6.94 -11.87 -14.05
N ALA A 90 -7.15 -12.41 -12.83
CA ALA A 90 -8.22 -11.92 -12.00
C ALA A 90 -8.17 -10.41 -12.18
N THR A 91 -9.29 -9.78 -12.53
CA THR A 91 -9.42 -8.34 -12.44
C THR A 91 -9.24 -8.04 -10.96
N ARG A 92 -7.97 -8.00 -10.52
CA ARG A 92 -7.55 -7.62 -9.20
C ARG A 92 -7.95 -6.17 -9.17
N GLN A 93 -9.07 -5.92 -8.53
CA GLN A 93 -9.46 -4.57 -8.19
C GLN A 93 -8.25 -3.94 -7.52
N THR A 94 -7.88 -2.76 -7.99
CA THR A 94 -6.88 -1.97 -7.30
C THR A 94 -7.33 -1.79 -5.85
N PRO A 95 -6.41 -1.62 -4.89
CA PRO A 95 -6.79 -1.34 -3.51
C PRO A 95 -7.77 -0.16 -3.37
N GLU A 96 -7.61 0.82 -4.26
CA GLU A 96 -8.52 1.95 -4.38
C GLU A 96 -9.93 1.52 -4.83
N GLU A 97 -10.06 0.77 -5.92
CA GLU A 97 -11.37 0.27 -6.38
C GLU A 97 -12.06 -0.58 -5.31
N ALA A 98 -11.31 -1.38 -4.55
CA ALA A 98 -11.85 -2.15 -3.44
C ALA A 98 -12.46 -1.26 -2.34
N LEU A 99 -11.80 -0.14 -2.00
CA LEU A 99 -12.28 0.81 -0.99
C LEU A 99 -13.56 1.51 -1.47
N LEU A 100 -13.55 1.98 -2.71
CA LEU A 100 -14.69 2.68 -3.32
C LEU A 100 -15.89 1.74 -3.55
N GLY A 101 -15.62 0.44 -3.71
CA GLY A 101 -16.61 -0.60 -3.91
C GLY A 101 -17.33 -1.04 -2.63
N LEU A 102 -16.84 -0.69 -1.44
CA LEU A 102 -17.46 -1.08 -0.17
C LEU A 102 -18.91 -0.59 -0.09
N GLN A 103 -19.78 -1.47 0.37
CA GLN A 103 -21.20 -1.19 0.53
C GLN A 103 -21.59 -1.17 2.02
N PRO A 104 -22.47 -0.24 2.44
CA PRO A 104 -23.04 -0.27 3.78
C PRO A 104 -23.82 -1.56 4.01
N VAL A 105 -23.52 -2.26 5.11
CA VAL A 105 -24.24 -3.48 5.52
C VAL A 105 -25.09 -3.17 6.74
N ARG A 106 -24.43 -2.71 7.80
CA ARG A 106 -25.05 -2.23 9.04
C ARG A 106 -24.27 -1.00 9.50
N PRO A 107 -24.36 0.11 8.76
CA PRO A 107 -23.49 1.26 8.98
C PRO A 107 -23.66 1.83 10.40
N LEU A 108 -22.62 2.50 10.87
CA LEU A 108 -22.63 3.26 12.12
C LEU A 108 -23.37 4.60 11.98
N PHE A 109 -23.60 5.08 10.76
CA PHE A 109 -24.32 6.30 10.45
C PHE A 109 -25.77 6.06 10.03
N GLU A 110 -26.60 7.09 10.12
CA GLU A 110 -28.00 7.07 9.65
C GLU A 110 -28.15 7.73 8.27
N GLY A 111 -27.45 8.85 8.05
CA GLY A 111 -27.44 9.63 6.82
C GLY A 111 -26.09 9.56 6.11
N LEU A 112 -25.08 10.20 6.69
CA LEU A 112 -23.73 10.30 6.13
C LEU A 112 -22.68 9.97 7.18
N GLY A 113 -21.73 9.13 6.78
CA GLY A 113 -20.58 8.78 7.59
C GLY A 113 -19.27 9.06 6.88
N ALA A 114 -18.26 9.48 7.63
CA ALA A 114 -16.89 9.61 7.10
C ALA A 114 -15.89 8.76 7.91
N ALA A 115 -14.96 8.13 7.20
CA ALA A 115 -13.80 7.48 7.80
C ALA A 115 -12.57 8.32 7.47
N VAL A 116 -11.72 8.55 8.48
CA VAL A 116 -10.53 9.39 8.37
C VAL A 116 -9.34 8.66 8.96
N ASP A 117 -8.24 8.65 8.21
CA ASP A 117 -6.92 8.22 8.63
C ASP A 117 -6.04 9.45 8.91
N ILE A 118 -5.60 9.57 10.16
CA ILE A 118 -4.77 10.66 10.68
C ILE A 118 -3.32 10.17 10.69
N GLY A 119 -2.68 10.22 9.52
CA GLY A 119 -1.28 9.89 9.36
C GLY A 119 -0.35 11.01 9.82
N THR A 120 0.92 10.68 10.06
CA THR A 120 1.94 11.66 10.46
C THR A 120 2.20 12.69 9.35
N THR A 121 2.27 12.25 8.09
CA THR A 121 2.51 13.11 6.93
C THR A 121 1.23 13.51 6.20
N THR A 122 0.26 12.60 6.12
CA THR A 122 -0.93 12.76 5.28
C THR A 122 -2.20 12.46 6.08
N LEU A 123 -3.25 13.23 5.81
CA LEU A 123 -4.61 12.97 6.24
C LEU A 123 -5.40 12.44 5.04
N ALA A 124 -6.15 11.35 5.23
CA ALA A 124 -6.97 10.78 4.16
C ALA A 124 -8.39 10.50 4.65
N ALA A 125 -9.39 10.84 3.86
CA ALA A 125 -10.79 10.68 4.25
C ALA A 125 -11.67 10.17 3.11
N VAL A 126 -12.67 9.37 3.47
CA VAL A 126 -13.72 8.86 2.58
C VAL A 126 -15.10 9.09 3.20
N LEU A 127 -16.06 9.41 2.34
CA LEU A 127 -17.45 9.71 2.70
C LEU A 127 -18.36 8.66 2.09
N PHE A 128 -19.31 8.18 2.88
CA PHE A 128 -20.33 7.21 2.49
C PHE A 128 -21.73 7.70 2.85
N ASP A 129 -22.69 7.34 2.01
CA ASP A 129 -24.12 7.35 2.34
C ASP A 129 -24.67 5.90 2.31
N LYS A 130 -25.98 5.75 2.49
CA LYS A 130 -26.67 4.44 2.45
C LYS A 130 -26.58 3.71 1.09
N ASN A 131 -26.17 4.40 0.03
CA ASN A 131 -26.00 3.85 -1.33
C ASN A 131 -24.53 3.55 -1.64
N GLY A 132 -23.60 3.82 -0.71
CA GLY A 132 -22.17 3.55 -0.87
C GLY A 132 -21.31 4.81 -0.92
N PHE A 133 -20.19 4.70 -1.61
CA PHE A 133 -19.17 5.75 -1.70
C PHE A 133 -19.71 7.04 -2.31
N ARG A 134 -19.32 8.18 -1.72
CA ARG A 134 -19.72 9.54 -2.17
C ARG A 134 -18.54 10.38 -2.61
N ALA A 135 -17.50 10.44 -1.80
CA ALA A 135 -16.34 11.29 -2.06
C ALA A 135 -15.11 10.82 -1.28
N ARG A 136 -13.95 11.27 -1.75
CA ARG A 136 -12.67 11.16 -1.04
C ARG A 136 -11.95 12.49 -1.04
N ALA A 137 -11.14 12.72 -0.01
CA ALA A 137 -10.26 13.86 0.09
C ALA A 137 -8.96 13.44 0.80
N GLY A 138 -7.90 14.17 0.54
CA GLY A 138 -6.63 14.00 1.22
C GLY A 138 -5.94 15.36 1.37
N ALA A 139 -5.14 15.51 2.41
CA ALA A 139 -4.40 16.72 2.70
C ALA A 139 -3.07 16.39 3.39
N ASP A 140 -2.10 17.28 3.30
CA ASP A 140 -0.92 17.20 4.15
C ASP A 140 -1.32 17.41 5.62
N ASN A 141 -0.67 16.68 6.52
CA ASN A 141 -0.85 16.89 7.95
C ASN A 141 -0.21 18.25 8.31
N PRO A 142 -1.01 19.24 8.76
CA PRO A 142 -0.51 20.58 9.01
C PRO A 142 0.46 20.64 10.21
N GLN A 143 0.53 19.59 11.03
CA GLN A 143 1.47 19.48 12.13
C GLN A 143 2.93 19.36 11.68
N SER A 144 3.20 19.22 10.38
CA SER A 144 4.55 19.26 9.80
C SER A 144 5.35 20.50 10.21
N VAL A 145 4.69 21.62 10.52
CA VAL A 145 5.31 22.85 11.03
C VAL A 145 5.96 22.68 12.42
N PHE A 146 5.49 21.70 13.21
CA PHE A 146 6.04 21.39 14.54
C PHE A 146 7.12 20.31 14.47
N GLY A 147 7.12 19.48 13.42
CA GLY A 147 8.07 18.40 13.28
C GLY A 147 7.74 17.45 12.13
N ALA A 148 8.78 16.86 11.56
CA ALA A 148 8.68 15.91 10.46
C ALA A 148 8.15 14.54 10.92
N ASP A 149 8.27 14.21 12.20
CA ASP A 149 7.93 12.90 12.76
C ASP A 149 7.17 13.01 14.10
N VAL A 150 6.77 11.87 14.65
CA VAL A 150 6.05 11.80 15.93
C VAL A 150 6.90 12.26 17.12
N ILE A 151 8.21 11.97 17.12
CA ILE A 151 9.11 12.26 18.25
C ILE A 151 9.30 13.77 18.40
N SER A 152 9.67 14.45 17.32
CA SER A 152 9.83 15.91 17.29
C SER A 152 8.54 16.65 17.68
N ARG A 153 7.37 16.14 17.25
CA ARG A 153 6.07 16.68 17.68
C ARG A 153 5.79 16.45 19.16
N MET A 154 6.17 15.29 19.71
CA MET A 154 6.05 15.03 21.16
C MET A 154 6.91 16.01 21.97
N GLU A 155 8.16 16.23 21.55
CA GLU A 155 9.07 17.19 22.20
C GLU A 155 8.46 18.60 22.22
N LYS A 156 7.90 19.05 21.10
CA LYS A 156 7.20 20.34 21.00
C LYS A 156 5.97 20.43 21.90
N SER A 157 5.16 19.38 21.91
CA SER A 157 4.00 19.27 22.78
C SER A 157 4.40 19.42 24.25
N MET A 158 5.44 18.69 24.68
CA MET A 158 5.98 18.72 26.04
C MET A 158 6.70 20.04 26.38
N ALA A 159 7.18 20.78 25.38
CA ALA A 159 7.78 22.11 25.52
C ALA A 159 6.74 23.25 25.64
N GLY A 160 5.46 22.93 25.79
CA GLY A 160 4.39 23.91 25.99
C GLY A 160 3.60 24.27 24.73
N GLU A 161 3.89 23.65 23.57
CA GLU A 161 3.17 23.89 22.31
C GLU A 161 2.00 22.91 22.10
N ARG A 162 1.62 22.11 23.11
CA ARG A 162 0.57 21.09 23.03
C ARG A 162 -0.76 21.60 22.47
N GLU A 163 -1.25 22.74 22.97
CA GLU A 163 -2.53 23.31 22.54
C GLU A 163 -2.48 23.79 21.08
N ALA A 164 -1.35 24.38 20.68
CA ALA A 164 -1.13 24.82 19.30
C ALA A 164 -1.05 23.62 18.35
N LEU A 165 -0.35 22.55 18.74
CA LEU A 165 -0.25 21.31 18.00
C LEU A 165 -1.61 20.62 17.82
N ALA A 166 -2.44 20.60 18.87
CA ALA A 166 -3.80 20.06 18.84
C ALA A 166 -4.74 20.92 17.96
N LEU A 167 -4.69 22.24 18.10
CA LEU A 167 -5.48 23.16 17.27
C LEU A 167 -5.11 23.05 15.79
N CYS A 168 -3.83 22.87 15.49
CA CYS A 168 -3.32 22.69 14.13
C CYS A 168 -3.96 21.48 13.43
N ILE A 169 -3.93 20.30 14.06
CA ILE A 169 -4.55 19.11 13.47
C ILE A 169 -6.08 19.19 13.42
N LYS A 170 -6.73 19.75 14.45
CA LYS A 170 -8.19 19.97 14.43
C LYS A 170 -8.62 20.88 13.28
N SER A 171 -7.83 21.92 13.00
CA SER A 171 -8.09 22.82 11.87
C SER A 171 -7.92 22.10 10.54
N GLY A 172 -6.85 21.31 10.37
CA GLY A 172 -6.63 20.49 9.18
C GLY A 172 -7.76 19.49 8.93
N LEU A 173 -8.20 18.78 9.98
CA LEU A 173 -9.33 17.85 9.91
C LEU A 173 -10.66 18.53 9.59
N THR A 174 -10.90 19.72 10.14
CA THR A 174 -12.11 20.51 9.84
C THR A 174 -12.12 20.88 8.35
N SER A 175 -11.03 21.43 7.82
CA SER A 175 -10.92 21.78 6.39
C SER A 175 -11.02 20.54 5.49
N LEU A 176 -10.43 19.42 5.88
CA LEU A 176 -10.54 18.16 5.14
C LEU A 176 -11.98 17.66 5.07
N LEU A 177 -12.71 17.68 6.19
CA LEU A 177 -14.11 17.27 6.24
C LEU A 177 -15.02 18.24 5.47
N GLU A 178 -14.70 19.53 5.47
CA GLU A 178 -15.36 20.54 4.63
C GLU A 178 -15.19 20.26 3.14
N GLU A 179 -13.96 20.01 2.70
CA GLU A 179 -13.65 19.64 1.33
C GLU A 179 -14.35 18.34 0.93
N LEU A 180 -14.29 17.33 1.80
CA LEU A 180 -14.89 16.02 1.59
C LEU A 180 -16.41 16.13 1.40
N ALA A 181 -17.10 16.88 2.27
CA ALA A 181 -18.54 17.11 2.17
C ALA A 181 -18.90 17.85 0.87
N ASN A 182 -18.15 18.91 0.53
CA ASN A 182 -18.34 19.67 -0.69
C ASN A 182 -18.19 18.79 -1.95
N LYS A 183 -17.17 17.92 -1.99
CA LYS A 183 -16.97 16.92 -3.07
C LYS A 183 -18.11 15.90 -3.13
N GLY A 184 -18.69 15.54 -1.98
CA GLY A 184 -19.86 14.65 -1.87
C GLY A 184 -21.20 15.29 -2.23
N GLY A 185 -21.21 16.62 -2.46
CA GLY A 185 -22.41 17.41 -2.73
C GLY A 185 -23.28 17.62 -1.50
N CYS A 186 -22.71 17.61 -0.29
CA CYS A 186 -23.40 17.79 0.98
C CYS A 186 -22.71 18.83 1.87
N SER A 187 -23.33 19.17 3.00
CA SER A 187 -22.75 20.06 3.99
C SER A 187 -21.99 19.28 5.07
N PRO A 188 -20.95 19.84 5.70
CA PRO A 188 -20.22 19.17 6.79
C PRO A 188 -21.10 18.85 8.00
N VAL A 189 -22.16 19.65 8.22
CA VAL A 189 -23.16 19.41 9.27
C VAL A 189 -24.03 18.18 9.01
N ASP A 190 -24.08 17.70 7.77
CA ASP A 190 -24.86 16.52 7.39
C ASP A 190 -24.14 15.21 7.76
N ILE A 191 -22.84 15.26 8.07
CA ILE A 191 -22.06 14.12 8.53
C ILE A 191 -22.44 13.82 9.99
N ASP A 192 -23.10 12.68 10.23
CA ASP A 192 -23.60 12.29 11.55
C ASP A 192 -22.67 11.34 12.32
N THR A 193 -21.76 10.66 11.62
CA THR A 193 -20.83 9.72 12.24
C THR A 193 -19.43 9.78 11.61
N LEU A 194 -18.41 9.74 12.46
CA LEU A 194 -17.00 9.63 12.07
C LEU A 194 -16.38 8.34 12.61
N VAL A 195 -15.47 7.75 11.85
CA VAL A 195 -14.46 6.81 12.35
C VAL A 195 -13.10 7.46 12.13
N LEU A 196 -12.36 7.72 13.22
CA LEU A 196 -11.09 8.44 13.19
C LEU A 196 -9.97 7.51 13.65
N THR A 197 -9.13 7.08 12.71
CA THR A 197 -8.00 6.17 12.96
C THR A 197 -6.66 6.90 12.82
N GLY A 198 -5.59 6.32 13.34
CA GLY A 198 -4.24 6.89 13.33
C GLY A 198 -3.34 6.26 14.37
N ASN A 199 -2.03 6.50 14.28
CA ASN A 199 -1.11 6.00 15.30
C ASN A 199 -1.39 6.66 16.66
N THR A 200 -0.96 6.01 17.75
CA THR A 200 -1.27 6.45 19.11
C THR A 200 -0.85 7.91 19.36
N ALA A 201 0.34 8.33 18.92
CA ALA A 201 0.79 9.71 19.09
C ALA A 201 -0.12 10.72 18.35
N MET A 202 -0.53 10.42 17.12
CA MET A 202 -1.47 11.26 16.36
C MET A 202 -2.80 11.43 17.09
N LEU A 203 -3.34 10.35 17.67
CA LEU A 203 -4.58 10.44 18.45
C LEU A 203 -4.41 11.22 19.75
N TYR A 204 -3.25 11.15 20.42
CA TYR A 204 -2.93 12.00 21.57
C TYR A 204 -2.92 13.48 21.19
N PHE A 205 -2.22 13.83 20.10
CA PHE A 205 -2.14 15.21 19.64
C PHE A 205 -3.51 15.74 19.23
N PHE A 206 -4.29 14.95 18.48
CA PHE A 206 -5.63 15.30 18.06
C PHE A 206 -6.56 15.56 19.26
N THR A 207 -6.53 14.70 20.27
CA THR A 207 -7.36 14.85 21.46
C THR A 207 -6.81 15.85 22.47
N GLY A 208 -5.62 16.43 22.23
CA GLY A 208 -4.97 17.39 23.13
C GLY A 208 -4.42 16.77 24.41
N ARG A 209 -4.19 15.46 24.43
CA ARG A 209 -3.63 14.72 25.56
C ARG A 209 -2.13 14.99 25.71
N ASP A 210 -1.60 14.82 26.92
CA ASP A 210 -0.16 14.90 27.18
C ASP A 210 0.53 13.64 26.67
N PRO A 211 1.45 13.74 25.69
CA PRO A 211 2.16 12.58 25.14
C PRO A 211 3.36 12.13 26.00
N SER A 212 3.59 12.71 27.19
CA SER A 212 4.75 12.39 28.04
C SER A 212 4.92 10.88 28.30
N ALA A 213 3.82 10.16 28.49
CA ALA A 213 3.82 8.71 28.69
C ALA A 213 4.36 7.90 27.48
N LEU A 214 4.33 8.49 26.28
CA LEU A 214 4.81 7.89 25.02
C LEU A 214 6.28 8.24 24.72
N SER A 215 6.88 9.21 25.42
CA SER A 215 8.21 9.74 25.08
C SER A 215 9.35 9.21 25.94
N HIS A 216 9.05 8.57 27.08
CA HIS A 216 10.06 8.00 27.97
C HIS A 216 9.74 6.57 28.38
N ALA A 217 10.78 5.78 28.65
CA ALA A 217 10.64 4.45 29.21
C ALA A 217 9.74 4.47 30.47
N PRO A 218 8.81 3.51 30.64
CA PRO A 218 8.65 2.28 29.87
C PRO A 218 7.82 2.41 28.58
N PHE A 219 7.56 3.63 28.08
CA PHE A 219 6.75 3.90 26.90
C PHE A 219 5.35 3.28 26.98
N ALA A 220 4.72 3.43 28.15
CA ALA A 220 3.41 2.86 28.43
C ALA A 220 2.35 3.94 28.25
N ALA A 221 1.53 3.81 27.20
CA ALA A 221 0.39 4.70 26.97
C ALA A 221 -0.58 4.67 28.16
N ASP A 222 -0.96 5.84 28.67
CA ASP A 222 -2.00 6.00 29.69
C ASP A 222 -3.43 6.00 29.10
N TRP A 223 -3.52 6.02 27.77
CA TRP A 223 -4.75 5.95 27.00
C TRP A 223 -4.50 5.18 25.72
N LEU A 224 -5.22 4.07 25.56
CA LEU A 224 -5.40 3.38 24.30
C LEU A 224 -6.85 3.66 23.93
N ALA A 225 -7.11 4.24 22.77
CA ALA A 225 -8.46 4.62 22.33
C ALA A 225 -9.44 3.42 22.32
N GLY A 226 -10.64 3.59 21.77
CA GLY A 226 -11.72 2.60 21.84
C GLY A 226 -12.97 3.16 22.52
N GLU A 227 -13.28 4.42 22.22
CA GLU A 227 -14.40 5.14 22.82
C GLU A 227 -15.13 6.03 21.81
N TRP A 228 -16.39 6.34 22.13
CA TRP A 228 -17.18 7.32 21.39
C TRP A 228 -16.99 8.70 22.00
N LEU A 229 -16.72 9.68 21.13
CA LEU A 229 -16.67 11.10 21.47
C LEU A 229 -17.59 11.88 20.54
N THR A 230 -17.98 13.10 20.91
CA THR A 230 -18.69 14.01 20.01
C THR A 230 -17.70 14.91 19.28
N ALA A 231 -18.10 15.44 18.11
CA ALA A 231 -17.34 16.47 17.40
C ALA A 231 -17.05 17.69 18.29
N GLU A 232 -17.95 18.03 19.21
CA GLU A 232 -17.74 19.09 20.22
C GLU A 232 -16.60 18.74 21.19
N GLN A 233 -16.59 17.51 21.76
CA GLN A 233 -15.51 17.06 22.63
C GLN A 233 -14.15 17.03 21.91
N LEU A 234 -14.17 16.72 20.61
CA LEU A 234 -12.98 16.70 19.76
C LEU A 234 -12.55 18.10 19.31
N GLY A 235 -13.40 19.12 19.44
CA GLY A 235 -13.12 20.48 18.98
C GLY A 235 -13.11 20.61 17.46
N LEU A 236 -14.06 19.96 16.78
CA LEU A 236 -14.28 20.04 15.34
C LEU A 236 -15.49 20.95 15.04
N PRO A 237 -15.28 22.27 14.88
CA PRO A 237 -16.38 23.21 14.64
C PRO A 237 -17.07 22.91 13.30
N GLY A 238 -18.39 23.13 13.24
CA GLY A 238 -19.16 22.92 12.01
C GLY A 238 -19.50 21.45 11.71
N ILE A 239 -19.07 20.50 12.55
CA ILE A 239 -19.40 19.08 12.45
C ILE A 239 -20.34 18.70 13.61
N GLN A 240 -21.41 17.96 13.31
CA GLN A 240 -22.39 17.49 14.31
C GLN A 240 -22.39 15.97 14.49
N ALA A 241 -21.22 15.35 14.27
CA ALA A 241 -21.07 13.91 14.31
C ALA A 241 -20.73 13.38 15.71
N ARG A 242 -21.13 12.14 15.96
CA ARG A 242 -20.41 11.28 16.91
C ARG A 242 -19.20 10.66 16.22
N ALA A 243 -18.11 10.45 16.94
CA ALA A 243 -16.87 9.92 16.42
C ALA A 243 -16.45 8.69 17.22
N TRP A 244 -16.19 7.59 16.51
CA TRP A 244 -15.54 6.43 17.07
C TRP A 244 -14.03 6.52 16.81
N LEU A 245 -13.25 6.45 17.88
CA LEU A 245 -11.79 6.30 17.79
C LEU A 245 -11.48 4.82 18.06
N PRO A 246 -11.05 4.02 17.06
CA PRO A 246 -10.75 2.60 17.26
C PRO A 246 -9.61 2.40 18.26
N PRO A 247 -9.53 1.22 18.90
CA PRO A 247 -8.54 0.99 19.94
C PRO A 247 -7.12 0.88 19.41
N CYS A 248 -6.17 1.48 20.13
CA CYS A 248 -4.74 1.29 19.92
C CYS A 248 -4.26 -0.02 20.57
N VAL A 249 -3.21 -0.62 20.02
CA VAL A 249 -2.57 -1.80 20.61
C VAL A 249 -1.61 -1.40 21.74
N SER A 250 -0.81 -0.36 21.51
CA SER A 250 0.22 0.10 22.45
C SER A 250 0.63 1.55 22.18
N ALA A 251 1.67 2.06 22.86
CA ALA A 251 2.21 3.40 22.62
C ALA A 251 2.75 3.60 21.20
N PHE A 252 3.29 2.54 20.58
CA PHE A 252 3.93 2.61 19.25
C PHE A 252 3.11 1.98 18.12
N VAL A 253 2.01 1.30 18.45
CA VAL A 253 1.13 0.64 17.47
C VAL A 253 -0.29 1.11 17.76
N GLY A 254 -0.82 1.95 16.87
CA GLY A 254 -2.07 2.66 17.09
C GLY A 254 -3.30 2.03 16.46
N ALA A 255 -4.33 2.85 16.35
CA ALA A 255 -5.63 2.46 15.81
C ALA A 255 -5.57 2.21 14.30
N ASP A 256 -4.65 2.89 13.60
CA ASP A 256 -4.34 2.69 12.18
C ASP A 256 -4.01 1.23 11.88
N ILE A 257 -3.18 0.61 12.72
CA ILE A 257 -2.85 -0.81 12.58
C ILE A 257 -4.00 -1.71 13.03
N THR A 258 -4.77 -1.32 14.05
CA THR A 258 -6.00 -2.05 14.39
C THR A 258 -6.97 -2.10 13.22
N THR A 259 -7.18 -0.99 12.52
CA THR A 259 -8.04 -0.94 11.34
C THR A 259 -7.38 -1.63 10.13
N ALA A 260 -6.07 -1.52 9.94
CA ALA A 260 -5.37 -2.27 8.88
C ALA A 260 -5.47 -3.79 9.08
N MET A 261 -5.35 -4.29 10.32
CA MET A 261 -5.58 -5.70 10.64
C MET A 261 -6.99 -6.14 10.29
N LEU A 262 -7.99 -5.27 10.48
CA LEU A 262 -9.38 -5.54 10.17
C LEU A 262 -9.63 -5.64 8.65
N SER A 263 -8.98 -4.79 7.85
CA SER A 263 -9.17 -4.79 6.39
C SER A 263 -8.58 -5.98 5.69
N VAL A 264 -7.47 -6.50 6.23
CA VAL A 264 -6.77 -7.66 5.69
C VAL A 264 -7.40 -8.98 6.13
N ARG A 265 -8.05 -9.01 7.31
CA ARG A 265 -8.61 -10.24 7.89
C ARG A 265 -9.96 -10.58 7.27
N THR A 266 -9.94 -11.09 6.04
CA THR A 266 -11.12 -11.68 5.41
C THR A 266 -10.84 -13.11 4.95
N GLU A 267 -11.49 -14.05 5.64
CA GLU A 267 -11.94 -15.37 5.14
C GLU A 267 -10.93 -16.47 4.81
N LYS A 268 -9.62 -16.24 4.70
CA LYS A 268 -8.67 -17.33 4.46
C LYS A 268 -8.25 -18.04 5.78
N PRO A 269 -8.39 -19.38 5.90
CA PRO A 269 -7.71 -20.15 6.94
C PRO A 269 -6.22 -20.22 6.62
N GLY A 270 -5.36 -19.97 7.61
CA GLY A 270 -3.92 -19.92 7.44
C GLY A 270 -3.35 -18.79 8.27
N ASN A 271 -2.44 -19.14 9.17
CA ASN A 271 -2.03 -18.26 10.23
C ASN A 271 -0.74 -17.50 9.92
N ASP A 272 -0.03 -17.77 8.82
CA ASP A 272 1.34 -17.32 8.61
C ASP A 272 1.42 -16.17 7.59
N ARG A 273 1.03 -14.97 8.02
CA ARG A 273 0.97 -13.77 7.18
C ARG A 273 1.68 -12.61 7.81
N LEU A 274 2.27 -11.76 6.97
CA LEU A 274 2.93 -10.54 7.41
C LEU A 274 2.27 -9.36 6.70
N LEU A 275 1.77 -8.39 7.46
CA LEU A 275 1.45 -7.06 6.95
C LEU A 275 2.62 -6.14 7.28
N VAL A 276 3.03 -5.35 6.29
CA VAL A 276 4.00 -4.28 6.45
C VAL A 276 3.34 -3.01 5.95
N ASP A 277 3.01 -2.10 6.87
CA ASP A 277 2.55 -0.76 6.54
C ASP A 277 3.76 0.16 6.48
N ILE A 278 4.02 0.69 5.29
CA ILE A 278 5.18 1.54 5.05
C ILE A 278 4.72 3.00 4.97
N GLY A 279 5.15 3.77 5.95
CA GLY A 279 5.05 5.22 5.97
C GLY A 279 6.23 5.83 6.73
N THR A 280 5.97 6.95 7.41
CA THR A 280 6.96 7.61 8.28
C THR A 280 7.46 6.64 9.35
N ASN A 281 6.56 5.80 9.84
CA ASN A 281 6.90 4.62 10.60
C ASN A 281 6.72 3.38 9.70
N GLY A 282 7.46 2.33 10.00
CA GLY A 282 7.24 1.01 9.42
C GLY A 282 6.58 0.12 10.45
N GLU A 283 5.26 0.00 10.40
CA GLU A 283 4.49 -0.91 11.23
C GLU A 283 4.39 -2.29 10.59
N ILE A 284 4.59 -3.32 11.41
CA ILE A 284 4.62 -4.71 10.93
C ILE A 284 3.70 -5.53 11.82
N VAL A 285 2.84 -6.34 11.21
CA VAL A 285 1.97 -7.29 11.90
C VAL A 285 2.21 -8.68 11.35
N LEU A 286 2.61 -9.59 12.23
CA LEU A 286 2.74 -11.01 11.93
C LEU A 286 1.57 -11.76 12.58
N TRP A 287 0.71 -12.36 11.75
CA TRP A 287 -0.20 -13.40 12.22
C TRP A 287 0.59 -14.71 12.32
N ARG A 288 0.27 -15.50 13.34
CA ARG A 288 0.75 -16.87 13.57
C ARG A 288 -0.31 -17.71 14.28
N GLN A 289 -0.08 -19.02 14.36
CA GLN A 289 -0.96 -19.92 15.12
C GLN A 289 -0.99 -19.54 16.61
N GLU A 290 0.13 -19.05 17.12
CA GLU A 290 0.34 -18.65 18.50
C GLU A 290 -0.33 -17.31 18.85
N GLY A 291 -0.62 -16.46 17.85
CA GLY A 291 -1.22 -15.15 18.09
C GLY A 291 -0.97 -14.13 16.99
N ILE A 292 -1.13 -12.86 17.35
CA ILE A 292 -0.84 -11.70 16.50
C ILE A 292 0.28 -10.93 17.18
N PHE A 293 1.36 -10.69 16.46
CA PHE A 293 2.50 -9.92 16.94
C PHE A 293 2.67 -8.68 16.09
N CYS A 294 2.94 -7.54 16.71
CA CYS A 294 3.15 -6.30 15.98
C CYS A 294 4.35 -5.52 16.49
N CYS A 295 4.98 -4.74 15.64
CA CYS A 295 6.00 -3.78 16.01
C CYS A 295 5.90 -2.53 15.14
N SER A 296 6.58 -1.46 15.56
CA SER A 296 6.78 -0.26 14.75
C SER A 296 8.27 0.06 14.70
N THR A 297 8.72 0.58 13.56
CA THR A 297 10.10 0.98 13.28
C THR A 297 10.12 2.45 12.87
N ALA A 298 11.14 3.19 13.29
CA ALA A 298 11.35 4.55 12.83
C ALA A 298 12.05 4.52 11.46
N ALA A 299 11.26 4.45 10.39
CA ALA A 299 11.78 4.42 9.02
C ALA A 299 12.11 5.82 8.49
N GLY A 300 11.31 6.82 8.86
CA GLY A 300 11.35 8.14 8.24
C GLY A 300 10.62 8.16 6.89
N PRO A 301 10.27 9.34 6.37
CA PRO A 301 9.26 9.46 5.32
C PRO A 301 9.85 9.40 3.90
N ALA A 302 11.04 8.82 3.71
CA ALA A 302 11.74 8.80 2.42
C ALA A 302 10.87 8.17 1.30
N PHE A 303 10.17 7.08 1.62
CA PHE A 303 9.25 6.44 0.67
C PHE A 303 7.89 7.13 0.53
N GLU A 304 7.61 8.17 1.31
CA GLU A 304 6.48 9.08 1.07
C GLU A 304 6.88 10.25 0.17
N GLY A 305 8.15 10.29 -0.28
CA GLY A 305 8.73 11.42 -1.01
C GLY A 305 9.04 12.62 -0.12
N ALA A 306 8.70 12.59 1.17
CA ALA A 306 8.99 13.70 2.07
C ALA A 306 10.45 13.63 2.58
N GLY A 307 11.04 14.80 2.78
CA GLY A 307 12.41 14.93 3.25
C GLY A 307 13.49 14.66 2.19
N LEU A 308 13.14 14.22 0.97
CA LEU A 308 14.07 14.14 -0.16
C LEU A 308 14.12 15.48 -0.90
N LYS A 309 15.27 15.83 -1.49
CA LYS A 309 15.49 17.17 -2.08
C LYS A 309 14.55 17.51 -3.23
N MET A 310 14.22 16.51 -4.06
CA MET A 310 13.22 16.62 -5.13
C MET A 310 12.09 15.61 -4.95
N GLY A 311 11.90 15.12 -3.73
CA GLY A 311 10.81 14.21 -3.43
C GLY A 311 9.47 14.93 -3.36
N MET A 312 8.41 14.24 -3.78
CA MET A 312 7.04 14.74 -3.70
C MET A 312 6.05 13.58 -3.54
N GLN A 313 4.81 13.89 -3.17
CA GLN A 313 3.73 12.89 -3.16
C GLN A 313 3.43 12.38 -4.58
N GLY A 314 2.80 11.21 -4.66
CA GLY A 314 2.35 10.61 -5.92
C GLY A 314 1.17 11.35 -6.56
N THR A 315 1.42 12.56 -7.06
CA THR A 315 0.45 13.42 -7.75
C THR A 315 0.95 13.81 -9.15
N ASP A 316 0.12 14.48 -9.95
CA ASP A 316 0.50 14.97 -11.28
C ASP A 316 1.88 15.65 -11.30
N GLY A 317 2.76 15.19 -12.19
CA GLY A 317 4.15 15.66 -12.31
C GLY A 317 5.18 14.84 -11.51
N ALA A 318 4.76 13.90 -10.66
CA ALA A 318 5.68 13.01 -9.95
C ALA A 318 6.18 11.88 -10.86
N VAL A 319 7.49 11.65 -10.87
CA VAL A 319 8.08 10.43 -11.43
C VAL A 319 7.70 9.25 -10.54
N ALA A 320 6.92 8.31 -11.10
CA ALA A 320 6.36 7.17 -10.37
C ALA A 320 6.98 5.83 -10.73
N HIS A 321 7.52 5.70 -11.94
CA HIS A 321 8.26 4.51 -12.35
C HIS A 321 9.54 4.90 -13.06
N VAL A 322 10.57 4.10 -12.85
CA VAL A 322 11.87 4.24 -13.51
C VAL A 322 12.34 2.87 -13.96
N ARG A 323 12.88 2.78 -15.18
CA ARG A 323 13.44 1.56 -15.73
C ARG A 323 14.69 1.85 -16.53
N VAL A 324 15.61 0.89 -16.56
CA VAL A 324 16.76 0.93 -17.46
C VAL A 324 16.30 0.81 -18.92
N ALA A 325 16.86 1.65 -19.79
CA ALA A 325 16.64 1.69 -21.23
C ALA A 325 17.98 1.70 -21.98
N GLU A 326 17.95 1.61 -23.32
CA GLU A 326 19.19 1.53 -24.13
C GLU A 326 20.14 2.74 -23.94
N ASN A 327 19.60 3.92 -23.60
CA ASN A 327 20.36 5.15 -23.43
C ASN A 327 20.17 5.77 -22.03
N GLY A 328 20.29 4.96 -20.98
CA GLY A 328 20.17 5.40 -19.58
C GLY A 328 18.82 5.05 -18.96
N LEU A 329 18.21 5.98 -18.24
CA LEU A 329 16.95 5.76 -17.54
C LEU A 329 15.75 6.25 -18.36
N ALA A 330 14.64 5.51 -18.29
CA ALA A 330 13.33 5.94 -18.77
C ALA A 330 12.37 6.03 -17.58
N ALA A 331 11.64 7.13 -17.49
CA ALA A 331 10.72 7.41 -16.39
C ALA A 331 9.28 7.54 -16.89
N GLU A 332 8.33 7.11 -16.06
CA GLU A 332 6.90 7.37 -16.22
C GLU A 332 6.45 8.38 -15.16
N VAL A 333 5.78 9.44 -15.62
CA VAL A 333 5.32 10.56 -14.80
C VAL A 333 3.81 10.45 -14.63
N ILE A 334 3.32 10.72 -13.42
CA ILE A 334 1.88 10.74 -13.14
C ILE A 334 1.25 11.94 -13.86
N GLY A 335 0.17 11.70 -14.61
CA GLY A 335 -0.54 12.74 -15.36
C GLY A 335 0.15 13.12 -16.67
N ASP A 336 -0.28 14.22 -17.27
CA ASP A 336 0.23 14.75 -18.55
C ASP A 336 1.01 16.05 -18.30
N LYS A 337 2.06 15.98 -17.48
CA LYS A 337 2.93 17.10 -17.10
C LYS A 337 4.40 16.71 -17.20
N GLU A 338 5.26 17.72 -17.33
CA GLU A 338 6.71 17.56 -17.18
C GLU A 338 7.06 17.06 -15.76
N PRO A 339 8.15 16.30 -15.59
CA PRO A 339 8.58 15.78 -14.30
C PRO A 339 8.99 16.93 -13.37
N MET A 340 8.33 17.04 -12.22
CA MET A 340 8.55 18.10 -11.22
C MET A 340 9.25 17.58 -9.95
N GLY A 341 9.19 16.27 -9.71
CA GLY A 341 9.79 15.60 -8.57
C GLY A 341 9.61 14.09 -8.66
N ILE A 342 9.97 13.37 -7.61
CA ILE A 342 9.93 11.90 -7.55
C ILE A 342 9.10 11.43 -6.36
N CYS A 343 8.19 10.47 -6.56
CA CYS A 343 7.43 9.87 -5.46
C CYS A 343 8.05 8.57 -4.97
N GLY A 344 7.53 8.01 -3.89
CA GLY A 344 8.06 6.81 -3.24
C GLY A 344 8.35 5.63 -4.16
N SER A 345 7.40 5.27 -5.03
CA SER A 345 7.60 4.18 -6.00
C SER A 345 8.70 4.52 -7.00
N GLY A 346 8.77 5.77 -7.45
CA GLY A 346 9.82 6.26 -8.33
C GLY A 346 11.20 6.20 -7.67
N VAL A 347 11.30 6.49 -6.37
CA VAL A 347 12.56 6.39 -5.60
C VAL A 347 13.05 4.95 -5.54
N ILE A 348 12.15 4.00 -5.23
CA ILE A 348 12.49 2.57 -5.19
C ILE A 348 12.99 2.09 -6.56
N ASP A 349 12.27 2.44 -7.62
CA ASP A 349 12.62 2.10 -8.99
C ASP A 349 13.96 2.73 -9.41
N ALA A 350 14.15 4.01 -9.10
CA ALA A 350 15.37 4.75 -9.43
C ALA A 350 16.60 4.14 -8.74
N VAL A 351 16.53 3.88 -7.44
CA VAL A 351 17.62 3.26 -6.68
C VAL A 351 17.94 1.87 -7.24
N SER A 352 16.91 1.06 -7.51
CA SER A 352 17.11 -0.25 -8.14
C SER A 352 17.77 -0.14 -9.51
N CYS A 353 17.38 0.84 -10.34
CA CYS A 353 17.99 1.05 -11.64
C CYS A 353 19.44 1.53 -11.54
N LEU A 354 19.74 2.44 -10.62
CA LEU A 354 21.11 2.96 -10.41
C LEU A 354 22.06 1.87 -9.93
N LEU A 355 21.59 0.93 -9.10
CA LEU A 355 22.34 -0.27 -8.73
C LEU A 355 22.59 -1.18 -9.95
N GLN A 356 21.61 -1.32 -10.84
CA GLN A 356 21.75 -2.13 -12.06
C GLN A 356 22.70 -1.52 -13.09
N THR A 357 22.78 -0.19 -13.14
CA THR A 357 23.69 0.54 -14.05
C THR A 357 25.06 0.80 -13.45
N GLU A 358 25.30 0.40 -12.19
CA GLU A 358 26.53 0.64 -11.42
C GLU A 358 26.81 2.13 -11.15
N ASP A 359 25.83 3.03 -11.38
CA ASP A 359 25.91 4.45 -11.01
C ASP A 359 25.79 4.64 -9.48
N LEU A 360 25.27 3.61 -8.80
CA LEU A 360 25.16 3.48 -7.35
C LEU A 360 25.75 2.15 -6.93
N ASP A 361 26.65 2.13 -5.94
CA ASP A 361 27.19 0.89 -5.39
C ASP A 361 26.36 0.36 -4.21
N GLU A 362 26.68 -0.86 -3.74
CA GLU A 362 25.99 -1.53 -2.64
C GLU A 362 26.11 -0.78 -1.30
N THR A 363 27.11 0.09 -1.15
CA THR A 363 27.29 0.93 0.05
C THR A 363 26.41 2.18 0.01
N GLY A 364 25.74 2.40 -1.12
CA GLY A 364 24.94 3.58 -1.40
C GLY A 364 25.76 4.79 -1.81
N TYR A 365 26.99 4.60 -2.31
CA TYR A 365 27.78 5.68 -2.90
C TYR A 365 27.37 5.88 -4.36
N LEU A 366 27.00 7.11 -4.71
CA LEU A 366 26.77 7.52 -6.11
C LEU A 366 28.10 7.92 -6.75
N GLU A 367 28.35 7.48 -7.99
CA GLU A 367 29.57 7.84 -8.73
C GLU A 367 29.74 9.37 -8.85
N ASP A 368 28.64 10.05 -9.17
CA ASP A 368 28.49 11.50 -9.14
C ASP A 368 27.68 11.96 -7.91
N GLU A 369 27.83 13.21 -7.46
CA GLU A 369 27.08 13.72 -6.28
C GLU A 369 25.54 13.72 -6.47
N GLU A 370 25.06 13.61 -7.72
CA GLU A 370 23.66 13.49 -8.10
C GLU A 370 23.46 12.57 -9.32
N ALA A 371 22.30 11.91 -9.39
CA ALA A 371 21.87 11.09 -10.51
C ALA A 371 20.68 11.71 -11.24
N VAL A 372 20.74 11.75 -12.58
CA VAL A 372 19.65 12.22 -13.45
C VAL A 372 18.56 11.16 -13.57
N ILE A 373 17.36 11.46 -13.05
CA ILE A 373 16.23 10.51 -13.13
C ILE A 373 15.33 10.80 -14.33
N ALA A 374 14.81 12.03 -14.44
CA ALA A 374 13.93 12.44 -15.53
C ALA A 374 13.91 13.95 -15.69
N GLY A 375 14.23 14.47 -16.87
CA GLY A 375 14.28 15.93 -17.10
C GLY A 375 15.22 16.62 -16.11
N GLU A 376 14.68 17.51 -15.27
CA GLU A 376 15.41 18.19 -14.19
C GLU A 376 15.38 17.44 -12.86
N VAL A 377 14.60 16.36 -12.73
CA VAL A 377 14.50 15.58 -11.49
C VAL A 377 15.81 14.81 -11.25
N ARG A 378 16.35 14.97 -10.05
CA ARG A 378 17.62 14.38 -9.58
C ARG A 378 17.40 13.62 -8.27
N LEU A 379 18.21 12.58 -8.05
CA LEU A 379 18.46 12.02 -6.72
C LEU A 379 19.86 12.40 -6.27
N PHE A 380 20.01 12.79 -5.01
CA PHE A 380 21.28 13.23 -4.46
C PHE A 380 21.84 12.19 -3.49
N GLN A 381 23.15 12.23 -3.24
CA GLN A 381 23.81 11.34 -2.29
C GLN A 381 23.14 11.33 -0.90
N GLU A 382 22.68 12.49 -0.42
CA GLU A 382 21.95 12.60 0.86
C GLU A 382 20.57 11.93 0.82
N ASP A 383 19.91 11.93 -0.33
CA ASP A 383 18.62 11.27 -0.51
C ASP A 383 18.80 9.74 -0.45
N ILE A 384 19.87 9.21 -1.06
CA ILE A 384 20.23 7.79 -0.95
C ILE A 384 20.44 7.37 0.51
N ARG A 385 21.11 8.21 1.32
CA ARG A 385 21.30 7.93 2.76
C ARG A 385 19.97 7.86 3.50
N LYS A 386 19.00 8.72 3.17
CA LYS A 386 17.65 8.65 3.76
C LYS A 386 16.90 7.39 3.33
N VAL A 387 17.04 6.97 2.07
CA VAL A 387 16.47 5.71 1.58
C VAL A 387 17.06 4.51 2.31
N GLN A 388 18.39 4.46 2.52
CA GLN A 388 19.04 3.38 3.26
C GLN A 388 18.55 3.29 4.69
N LEU A 389 18.40 4.42 5.40
CA LEU A 389 17.88 4.44 6.78
C LEU A 389 16.45 3.89 6.84
N ALA A 390 15.59 4.32 5.91
CA ALA A 390 14.19 3.86 5.85
C ALA A 390 14.07 2.38 5.48
N LYS A 391 14.76 1.95 4.42
CA LYS A 391 14.84 0.54 3.99
C LYS A 391 15.37 -0.33 5.12
N SER A 392 16.45 0.10 5.77
CA SER A 392 17.08 -0.66 6.84
C SER A 392 16.13 -0.85 8.03
N ALA A 393 15.43 0.21 8.46
CA ALA A 393 14.45 0.13 9.54
C ALA A 393 13.37 -0.93 9.27
N ILE A 394 12.76 -0.87 8.08
CA ILE A 394 11.67 -1.75 7.68
C ILE A 394 12.17 -3.19 7.53
N CYS A 395 13.26 -3.41 6.78
CA CYS A 395 13.76 -4.77 6.54
C CYS A 395 14.27 -5.42 7.84
N ALA A 396 14.89 -4.66 8.75
CA ALA A 396 15.32 -5.14 10.06
C ALA A 396 14.13 -5.49 10.95
N GLY A 397 13.05 -4.69 10.92
CA GLY A 397 11.81 -5.00 11.60
C GLY A 397 11.21 -6.33 11.12
N ILE A 398 11.13 -6.50 9.79
CA ILE A 398 10.61 -7.73 9.17
C ILE A 398 11.44 -8.93 9.60
N LYS A 399 12.77 -8.86 9.42
CA LYS A 399 13.70 -9.94 9.79
C LYS A 399 13.57 -10.30 11.26
N THR A 400 13.44 -9.32 12.15
CA THR A 400 13.30 -9.54 13.60
C THR A 400 12.00 -10.26 13.94
N MET A 401 10.89 -9.86 13.32
CA MET A 401 9.59 -10.51 13.54
C MET A 401 9.61 -11.98 13.08
N LEU A 402 10.21 -12.25 11.92
CA LEU A 402 10.36 -13.61 11.39
C LEU A 402 11.32 -14.45 12.24
N HIS A 403 12.45 -13.87 12.66
CA HIS A 403 13.41 -14.53 13.53
C HIS A 403 12.79 -14.94 14.87
N ARG A 404 12.04 -14.05 15.52
CA ARG A 404 11.33 -14.35 16.78
C ARG A 404 10.27 -15.44 16.61
N ALA A 405 9.67 -15.54 15.43
CA ALA A 405 8.74 -16.60 15.07
C ALA A 405 9.41 -17.91 14.64
N GLY A 406 10.75 -17.96 14.58
CA GLY A 406 11.50 -19.12 14.09
C GLY A 406 11.18 -19.45 12.63
N MET A 407 10.87 -18.42 11.83
CA MET A 407 10.32 -18.54 10.48
C MET A 407 11.28 -18.02 9.43
N GLN A 408 11.42 -18.75 8.34
CA GLN A 408 12.10 -18.29 7.14
C GLN A 408 11.14 -17.50 6.24
N PRO A 409 11.60 -16.46 5.52
CA PRO A 409 10.76 -15.71 4.60
C PRO A 409 10.01 -16.58 3.57
N SER A 410 10.64 -17.66 3.09
CA SER A 410 10.05 -18.59 2.13
C SER A 410 8.82 -19.34 2.66
N GLU A 411 8.69 -19.46 3.99
CA GLU A 411 7.57 -20.10 4.68
C GLU A 411 6.34 -19.18 4.81
N LEU A 412 6.47 -17.87 4.54
CA LEU A 412 5.30 -16.99 4.50
C LEU A 412 4.29 -17.49 3.48
N GLN A 413 3.01 -17.46 3.87
CA GLN A 413 1.91 -17.76 2.97
C GLN A 413 1.49 -16.51 2.19
N GLU A 414 1.55 -15.34 2.83
CA GLU A 414 1.14 -14.07 2.25
C GLU A 414 1.93 -12.92 2.89
N LEU A 415 2.46 -12.02 2.06
CA LEU A 415 3.05 -10.75 2.46
C LEU A 415 2.14 -9.63 1.97
N LEU A 416 1.59 -8.83 2.87
CA LEU A 416 0.74 -7.70 2.55
C LEU A 416 1.55 -6.42 2.72
N VAL A 417 1.57 -5.60 1.68
CA VAL A 417 2.27 -4.31 1.67
C VAL A 417 1.24 -3.20 1.63
N ALA A 418 1.14 -2.48 2.74
CA ALA A 418 0.32 -1.30 2.90
C ALA A 418 1.17 -0.02 2.87
N GLY A 419 0.50 1.11 2.73
CA GLY A 419 1.12 2.44 2.74
C GLY A 419 0.59 3.31 1.60
N GLY A 420 0.66 4.63 1.79
CA GLY A 420 0.13 5.62 0.85
C GLY A 420 0.75 5.57 -0.55
N PHE A 421 1.99 5.09 -0.69
CA PHE A 421 2.70 4.94 -1.96
C PHE A 421 2.65 3.52 -2.54
N GLY A 422 2.17 2.54 -1.76
CA GLY A 422 2.24 1.12 -2.11
C GLY A 422 1.46 0.76 -3.38
N SER A 423 0.41 1.52 -3.74
CA SER A 423 -0.46 1.24 -4.89
C SER A 423 0.27 1.12 -6.24
N PHE A 424 1.48 1.68 -6.36
CA PHE A 424 2.28 1.68 -7.59
C PHE A 424 3.70 1.13 -7.38
N ILE A 425 3.97 0.40 -6.30
CA ILE A 425 5.29 -0.18 -6.03
C ILE A 425 5.61 -1.32 -7.01
N HIS A 426 6.81 -1.31 -7.61
CA HIS A 426 7.35 -2.50 -8.28
C HIS A 426 8.01 -3.41 -7.25
N LEU A 427 7.38 -4.56 -7.01
CA LEU A 427 7.77 -5.48 -5.95
C LEU A 427 9.16 -6.07 -6.18
N GLU A 428 9.53 -6.33 -7.42
CA GLU A 428 10.86 -6.81 -7.82
C GLU A 428 11.94 -5.81 -7.41
N ASN A 429 11.72 -4.52 -7.65
CA ASN A 429 12.65 -3.46 -7.30
C ASN A 429 12.71 -3.26 -5.77
N ALA A 430 11.57 -3.36 -5.08
CA ALA A 430 11.54 -3.32 -3.62
C ALA A 430 12.32 -4.46 -2.97
N ILE A 431 12.27 -5.67 -3.54
CA ILE A 431 13.11 -6.80 -3.12
C ILE A 431 14.57 -6.55 -3.50
N ALA A 432 14.85 -6.04 -4.71
CA ALA A 432 16.20 -5.81 -5.21
C ALA A 432 17.00 -4.81 -4.37
N ILE A 433 16.36 -3.77 -3.83
CA ILE A 433 17.00 -2.81 -2.90
C ILE A 433 17.03 -3.32 -1.44
N GLY A 434 16.52 -4.52 -1.19
CA GLY A 434 16.42 -5.16 0.12
C GLY A 434 15.37 -4.56 1.07
N LEU A 435 14.42 -3.77 0.58
CA LEU A 435 13.31 -3.22 1.39
C LEU A 435 12.37 -4.32 1.87
N LEU A 436 12.01 -5.23 0.96
CA LEU A 436 11.17 -6.39 1.24
C LEU A 436 12.01 -7.68 1.25
N PRO A 437 11.63 -8.70 2.04
CA PRO A 437 12.33 -9.97 2.04
C PRO A 437 12.14 -10.71 0.71
N GLU A 438 13.10 -11.57 0.36
CA GLU A 438 12.98 -12.47 -0.79
C GLU A 438 11.84 -13.47 -0.57
N VAL A 439 10.68 -13.17 -1.15
CA VAL A 439 9.51 -14.04 -1.19
C VAL A 439 8.98 -14.12 -2.61
N GLU A 440 8.27 -15.21 -2.91
CA GLU A 440 7.64 -15.39 -4.22
C GLU A 440 6.62 -14.25 -4.47
N LEU A 441 6.75 -13.55 -5.60
CA LEU A 441 5.91 -12.40 -5.95
C LEU A 441 4.41 -12.72 -5.91
N GLY A 442 4.02 -13.94 -6.25
CA GLY A 442 2.63 -14.41 -6.18
C GLY A 442 2.03 -14.42 -4.76
N LYS A 443 2.88 -14.38 -3.73
CA LYS A 443 2.49 -14.29 -2.31
C LYS A 443 2.40 -12.86 -1.81
N ILE A 444 2.84 -11.87 -2.58
CA ILE A 444 2.81 -10.47 -2.17
C ILE A 444 1.53 -9.82 -2.68
N THR A 445 0.80 -9.16 -1.79
CA THR A 445 -0.41 -8.39 -2.10
C THR A 445 -0.24 -6.95 -1.64
N VAL A 446 -0.37 -6.01 -2.55
CA VAL A 446 -0.42 -4.59 -2.22
C VAL A 446 -1.84 -4.23 -1.78
N THR A 447 -1.99 -3.61 -0.61
CA THR A 447 -3.29 -3.29 0.00
C THR A 447 -3.63 -1.80 0.03
N GLY A 448 -2.74 -0.94 -0.49
CA GLY A 448 -2.91 0.52 -0.45
C GLY A 448 -3.02 1.04 0.99
N ASN A 449 -3.87 2.04 1.23
CA ASN A 449 -4.14 2.54 2.58
C ASN A 449 -5.07 1.57 3.36
N ALA A 450 -4.45 0.58 4.00
CA ALA A 450 -5.15 -0.45 4.78
C ALA A 450 -5.84 0.11 6.02
N ALA A 451 -5.28 1.16 6.64
CA ALA A 451 -5.84 1.83 7.81
C ALA A 451 -7.19 2.48 7.48
N LEU A 452 -7.24 3.26 6.39
CA LEU A 452 -8.47 3.90 5.90
C LEU A 452 -9.50 2.88 5.42
N MET A 453 -9.05 1.81 4.76
CA MET A 453 -9.93 0.69 4.38
C MET A 453 -10.61 0.08 5.61
N GLY A 454 -9.85 -0.20 6.66
CA GLY A 454 -10.41 -0.75 7.89
C GLY A 454 -11.33 0.21 8.62
N ALA A 455 -11.00 1.50 8.62
CA ALA A 455 -11.86 2.54 9.19
C ALA A 455 -13.19 2.65 8.42
N ALA A 456 -13.16 2.55 7.09
CA ALA A 456 -14.36 2.47 6.26
C ALA A 456 -15.17 1.20 6.54
N MET A 457 -14.51 0.04 6.71
CA MET A 457 -15.19 -1.21 7.09
C MET A 457 -15.90 -1.11 8.44
N LEU A 458 -15.27 -0.47 9.45
CA LEU A 458 -15.94 -0.17 10.74
C LEU A 458 -17.14 0.74 10.56
N LEU A 459 -17.00 1.79 9.75
CA LEU A 459 -18.06 2.75 9.47
C LEU A 459 -19.28 2.07 8.81
N LEU A 460 -19.05 1.09 7.94
CA LEU A 460 -20.07 0.46 7.09
C LEU A 460 -20.70 -0.82 7.68
N ASP A 461 -20.07 -1.44 8.68
CA ASP A 461 -20.63 -2.58 9.41
C ASP A 461 -20.27 -2.54 10.90
N LYS A 462 -21.25 -2.19 11.72
CA LYS A 462 -21.12 -2.09 13.17
C LYS A 462 -20.71 -3.38 13.86
N GLU A 463 -20.90 -4.55 13.25
CA GLU A 463 -20.41 -5.82 13.84
C GLU A 463 -18.89 -5.96 13.76
N LYS A 464 -18.22 -5.06 13.04
CA LYS A 464 -16.77 -5.00 13.02
C LYS A 464 -16.18 -4.32 14.26
N LEU A 465 -16.99 -3.60 15.04
CA LEU A 465 -16.54 -2.96 16.29
C LEU A 465 -15.94 -3.97 17.28
N PRO A 466 -16.65 -5.05 17.68
CA PRO A 466 -16.06 -6.05 18.59
C PRO A 466 -14.86 -6.78 17.99
N GLU A 467 -14.80 -6.90 16.65
CA GLU A 467 -13.65 -7.51 15.97
C GLU A 467 -12.39 -6.64 16.09
N ALA A 468 -12.51 -5.32 15.87
CA ALA A 468 -11.41 -4.38 16.07
C ALA A 468 -10.95 -4.32 17.53
N GLU A 469 -11.88 -4.28 18.49
CA GLU A 469 -11.57 -4.35 19.92
C GLU A 469 -10.80 -5.63 20.28
N ARG A 470 -11.27 -6.77 19.77
CA ARG A 470 -10.59 -8.05 19.98
C ARG A 470 -9.21 -8.08 19.34
N LEU A 471 -9.05 -7.56 18.11
CA LEU A 471 -7.77 -7.50 17.41
C LEU A 471 -6.75 -6.69 18.22
N ALA A 472 -7.14 -5.50 18.70
CA ALA A 472 -6.26 -4.68 19.53
C ALA A 472 -5.89 -5.36 20.85
N ALA A 473 -6.85 -6.04 21.49
CA ALA A 473 -6.64 -6.69 22.78
C ALA A 473 -5.75 -7.95 22.72
N VAL A 474 -5.73 -8.68 21.60
CA VAL A 474 -4.93 -9.91 21.47
C VAL A 474 -3.59 -9.71 20.77
N ALA A 475 -3.39 -8.58 20.10
CA ALA A 475 -2.12 -8.25 19.46
C ALA A 475 -1.05 -7.95 20.52
N GLN A 476 0.14 -8.53 20.33
CA GLN A 476 1.26 -8.39 21.24
C GLN A 476 2.34 -7.52 20.61
N THR A 477 2.68 -6.41 21.27
CA THR A 477 3.76 -5.54 20.81
C THR A 477 5.12 -6.14 21.11
N VAL A 478 5.95 -6.21 20.08
CA VAL A 478 7.34 -6.64 20.11
C VAL A 478 8.23 -5.40 20.21
N ASP A 479 8.97 -5.26 21.31
CA ASP A 479 9.95 -4.17 21.48
C ASP A 479 11.21 -4.47 20.64
N LEU A 480 11.46 -3.61 19.65
CA LEU A 480 12.63 -3.67 18.77
C LEU A 480 13.81 -2.87 19.32
N ALA A 481 13.57 -1.83 20.11
CA ALA A 481 14.63 -0.94 20.60
C ALA A 481 15.59 -1.67 21.57
N SER A 482 15.04 -2.62 22.34
CA SER A 482 15.82 -3.49 23.22
C SER A 482 16.34 -4.76 22.54
N ASP A 483 15.95 -5.05 21.30
CA ASP A 483 16.33 -6.27 20.60
C ASP A 483 17.72 -6.17 19.94
N ALA A 484 18.60 -7.12 20.23
CA ALA A 484 19.96 -7.15 19.69
C ALA A 484 20.00 -7.56 18.21
N PHE A 485 19.12 -8.49 17.79
CA PHE A 485 19.02 -8.97 16.42
C PHE A 485 18.47 -7.88 15.50
N PHE A 486 17.54 -7.05 15.98
CA PHE A 486 17.10 -5.86 15.26
C PHE A 486 18.26 -4.90 14.97
N LYS A 487 19.12 -4.61 15.96
CA LYS A 487 20.26 -3.70 15.78
C LYS A 487 21.27 -4.23 14.78
N GLU A 488 21.54 -5.53 14.82
CA GLU A 488 22.40 -6.22 13.85
C GLU A 488 21.81 -6.12 12.44
N CYS A 489 20.54 -6.52 12.26
CA CYS A 489 19.86 -6.43 10.99
C CYS A 489 19.76 -5.00 10.45
N TYR A 490 19.62 -4.00 11.33
CA TYR A 490 19.59 -2.59 10.95
C TYR A 490 20.96 -2.09 10.46
N MET A 491 22.06 -2.54 11.06
CA MET A 491 23.39 -2.18 10.55
C MET A 491 23.67 -2.85 9.20
N GLU A 492 23.32 -4.13 9.05
CA GLU A 492 23.47 -4.87 7.80
C GLU A 492 22.57 -4.30 6.69
N GLY A 493 21.33 -3.93 7.04
CA GLY A 493 20.34 -3.40 6.11
C GLY A 493 20.67 -2.02 5.55
N MET A 494 21.74 -1.36 6.02
CA MET A 494 22.22 -0.12 5.43
C MET A 494 22.83 -0.33 4.04
N LEU A 495 23.36 -1.50 3.75
CA LEU A 495 23.80 -1.86 2.39
C LEU A 495 22.58 -2.21 1.53
N PHE A 496 22.67 -2.00 0.22
CA PHE A 496 21.61 -2.38 -0.71
C PHE A 496 21.53 -3.88 -0.92
#